data_AF-A0A7S0NPL1-F1
#
_entry.id   AF-A0A7S0NPL1-F1
#
_cell.length_a   1.000
_cell.length_b   1.000
_cell.length_c   1.000
_cell.angle_alpha   90.00
_cell.angle_beta   90.00
_cell.angle_gamma   90.00
#
_symmetry.space_group_name_H-M   'P 1'
#
loop_
_entity.id
_entity.type
_entity.pdbx_description
1 polymer ?
#
loop_
_entity_poly.entity_id
_entity_poly.type
_entity_poly.pdbx_seq_one_letter_code
_entity_poly.pdbx_strand_id
1 'polypeptide(L)'
;AGAAMRFSFAALTVSGAAAFSATPTVNLVAEFFVPYFDFMGALSPSGKVLVSGKDDPAVVDVQFSLSGLDPACINGRNTSLSANSCGVHVHKGTDCAKSAEGHYWVDPVTEDPWTQHVHYTYSTAEPIEGHADQSFMVGGAPDALLGRTLIIHAYNGTRVACAILMPEMLDCMTASGPC
;
A
#
# COMPACT_ATOMS: atom_id res chain seq x y z
N ALA A 1 -72.90 25.26 19.32
CA ALA A 1 -72.49 24.65 18.04
C ALA A 1 -71.00 24.90 17.86
N GLY A 2 -70.17 23.91 18.19
CA GLY A 2 -68.71 24.00 18.14
C GLY A 2 -68.18 23.03 17.10
N ALA A 3 -67.32 23.51 16.21
CA ALA A 3 -66.49 22.67 15.35
C ALA A 3 -65.11 23.33 15.26
N ALA A 4 -64.14 22.79 15.98
CA ALA A 4 -62.73 23.06 15.78
C ALA A 4 -62.09 21.75 15.30
N MET A 5 -61.72 21.75 14.03
CA MET A 5 -61.10 20.63 13.32
C MET A 5 -59.68 20.42 13.85
N ARG A 6 -59.40 19.26 14.46
CA ARG A 6 -58.06 18.87 14.90
C ARG A 6 -57.36 18.10 13.79
N PHE A 7 -56.40 18.74 13.12
CA PHE A 7 -55.45 18.04 12.25
C PHE A 7 -54.38 17.38 13.13
N SER A 8 -54.34 16.05 13.13
CA SER A 8 -53.26 15.29 13.76
C SER A 8 -52.13 15.11 12.74
N PHE A 9 -51.00 15.76 12.98
CA PHE A 9 -49.75 15.47 12.28
C PHE A 9 -49.07 14.30 12.99
N ALA A 10 -49.00 13.14 12.33
CA ALA A 10 -48.16 12.03 12.78
C ALA A 10 -46.70 12.39 12.49
N ALA A 11 -45.88 12.49 13.53
CA ALA A 11 -44.44 12.66 13.40
C ALA A 11 -43.82 11.35 12.91
N LEU A 12 -43.25 11.36 11.70
CA LEU A 12 -42.47 10.26 11.15
C LEU A 12 -41.11 10.23 11.85
N THR A 13 -40.85 9.19 12.64
CA THR A 13 -39.55 8.97 13.27
C THR A 13 -38.52 8.64 12.19
N VAL A 14 -37.61 9.58 11.90
CA VAL A 14 -36.39 9.28 11.14
C VAL A 14 -35.55 8.35 12.02
N SER A 15 -35.50 7.07 11.63
CA SER A 15 -34.54 6.12 12.21
C SER A 15 -33.15 6.64 11.90
N GLY A 16 -32.41 7.02 12.94
CA GLY A 16 -31.02 7.44 12.82
C GLY A 16 -30.21 6.32 12.19
N ALA A 17 -29.78 6.53 10.95
CA ALA A 17 -28.65 5.79 10.41
C ALA A 17 -27.47 6.13 11.32
N ALA A 18 -26.90 5.11 11.97
CA ALA A 18 -25.61 5.24 12.60
C ALA A 18 -24.65 5.75 11.53
N ALA A 19 -24.17 6.98 11.68
CA ALA A 19 -23.02 7.43 10.93
C ALA A 19 -21.87 6.50 11.34
N PHE A 20 -21.57 5.52 10.49
CA PHE A 20 -20.30 4.81 10.57
C PHE A 20 -19.25 5.90 10.45
N SER A 21 -18.59 6.21 11.57
CA SER A 21 -17.40 7.04 11.56
C SER A 21 -16.37 6.24 10.77
N ALA A 22 -16.23 6.54 9.47
CA ALA A 22 -15.12 6.04 8.69
C ALA A 22 -13.86 6.47 9.45
N THR A 23 -13.14 5.49 10.00
CA THR A 23 -11.80 5.77 10.54
C THR A 23 -11.00 6.29 9.35
N PRO A 24 -10.36 7.47 9.43
CA PRO A 24 -9.58 7.99 8.32
C PRO A 24 -8.56 6.93 7.93
N THR A 25 -8.59 6.50 6.67
CA THR A 25 -7.61 5.56 6.14
C THR A 25 -6.25 6.24 6.18
N VAL A 26 -5.37 5.74 7.05
CA VAL A 26 -3.99 6.21 7.12
C VAL A 26 -3.26 5.62 5.91
N ASN A 27 -2.71 6.47 5.06
CA ASN A 27 -1.79 5.99 4.03
C ASN A 27 -0.48 5.55 4.68
N LEU A 28 0.21 4.59 4.08
CA LEU A 28 1.53 4.16 4.51
C LEU A 28 2.59 4.53 3.48
N VAL A 29 3.79 4.81 3.96
CA VAL A 29 4.93 5.19 3.13
C VAL A 29 6.16 4.36 3.48
N ALA A 30 6.95 4.02 2.45
CA ALA A 30 8.30 3.49 2.56
C ALA A 30 9.27 4.39 1.75
N GLU A 31 10.22 5.03 2.44
CA GLU A 31 11.17 6.00 1.85
C GLU A 31 12.65 5.65 2.12
N PHE A 32 12.94 5.12 3.31
CA PHE A 32 14.31 4.88 3.77
C PHE A 32 14.82 3.49 3.40
N PHE A 33 14.91 3.22 2.10
CA PHE A 33 15.41 1.93 1.60
C PHE A 33 16.87 1.71 1.96
N VAL A 34 17.13 0.55 2.55
CA VAL A 34 18.47 0.00 2.78
C VAL A 34 18.65 -1.28 1.95
N PRO A 35 19.89 -1.71 1.64
CA PRO A 35 20.11 -3.02 1.04
C PRO A 35 19.44 -4.12 1.87
N TYR A 36 18.84 -5.10 1.20
CA TYR A 36 18.32 -6.26 1.91
C TYR A 36 19.46 -6.98 2.65
N PHE A 37 19.19 -7.49 3.87
CA PHE A 37 20.25 -7.79 4.86
C PHE A 37 21.35 -8.76 4.40
N ASP A 38 21.07 -9.66 3.46
CA ASP A 38 22.02 -10.62 2.88
C ASP A 38 22.32 -10.35 1.40
N PHE A 39 21.87 -9.21 0.85
CA PHE A 39 22.12 -8.84 -0.53
C PHE A 39 23.55 -8.29 -0.68
N MET A 40 24.35 -8.98 -1.51
CA MET A 40 25.75 -8.62 -1.78
C MET A 40 25.94 -7.97 -3.17
N GLY A 41 24.87 -7.64 -3.88
CA GLY A 41 24.95 -7.04 -5.21
C GLY A 41 25.12 -5.51 -5.19
N ALA A 42 25.18 -4.92 -6.37
CA ALA A 42 25.45 -3.48 -6.54
C ALA A 42 24.19 -2.62 -6.71
N LEU A 43 23.00 -3.23 -6.81
CA LEU A 43 21.75 -2.49 -6.91
C LEU A 43 21.50 -1.72 -5.60
N SER A 44 21.09 -0.45 -5.72
CA SER A 44 20.78 0.41 -4.58
C SER A 44 19.46 1.15 -4.80
N PRO A 45 18.32 0.44 -4.82
CA PRO A 45 17.01 1.07 -4.92
C PRO A 45 16.79 2.13 -3.84
N SER A 46 16.21 3.25 -4.24
CA SER A 46 15.82 4.36 -3.35
C SER A 46 14.60 5.09 -3.91
N GLY A 47 13.99 5.96 -3.12
CA GLY A 47 12.79 6.71 -3.51
C GLY A 47 11.63 6.45 -2.56
N LYS A 48 10.40 6.61 -3.02
CA LYS A 48 9.18 6.53 -2.21
C LYS A 48 8.23 5.47 -2.76
N VAL A 49 7.62 4.69 -1.87
CA VAL A 49 6.45 3.86 -2.16
C VAL A 49 5.32 4.29 -1.23
N LEU A 50 4.17 4.61 -1.80
CA LEU A 50 2.95 4.98 -1.12
C LEU A 50 1.93 3.85 -1.24
N VAL A 51 1.38 3.41 -0.12
CA VAL A 51 0.25 2.47 -0.04
C VAL A 51 -0.95 3.24 0.50
N SER A 52 -1.95 3.45 -0.34
CA SER A 52 -3.15 4.21 0.01
C SER A 52 -4.38 3.30 0.10
N GLY A 53 -5.25 3.59 1.08
CA GLY A 53 -6.55 2.92 1.17
C GLY A 53 -7.52 3.45 0.13
N LYS A 54 -8.51 2.65 -0.25
CA LYS A 54 -9.63 3.07 -1.12
C LYS A 54 -10.95 3.10 -0.36
N ASP A 55 -12.04 3.32 -1.08
CA ASP A 55 -13.40 3.36 -0.51
C ASP A 55 -13.78 2.06 0.21
N ASP A 56 -13.32 0.91 -0.32
CA ASP A 56 -13.33 -0.36 0.41
C ASP A 56 -12.09 -0.42 1.32
N PRO A 57 -12.26 -0.52 2.65
CA PRO A 57 -11.15 -0.55 3.58
C PRO A 57 -10.25 -1.77 3.39
N ALA A 58 -10.69 -2.86 2.74
CA ALA A 58 -9.82 -4.01 2.47
C ALA A 58 -8.97 -3.85 1.20
N VAL A 59 -9.21 -2.79 0.42
CA VAL A 59 -8.58 -2.52 -0.88
C VAL A 59 -7.56 -1.39 -0.76
N VAL A 60 -6.39 -1.63 -1.34
CA VAL A 60 -5.29 -0.66 -1.39
C VAL A 60 -4.85 -0.40 -2.82
N ASP A 61 -4.10 0.68 -2.97
CA ASP A 61 -3.42 1.06 -4.19
C ASP A 61 -1.99 1.46 -3.86
N VAL A 62 -1.07 1.03 -4.72
CA VAL A 62 0.35 1.24 -4.53
C VAL A 62 0.86 2.15 -5.63
N GLN A 63 1.52 3.23 -5.25
CA GLN A 63 2.22 4.14 -6.15
C GLN A 63 3.67 4.24 -5.73
N PHE A 64 4.58 4.40 -6.67
CA PHE A 64 5.99 4.49 -6.36
C PHE A 64 6.75 5.39 -7.33
N SER A 65 7.77 6.05 -6.78
CA SER A 65 8.77 6.85 -7.48
C SER A 65 10.12 6.32 -7.03
N LEU A 66 10.78 5.52 -7.86
CA LEU A 66 11.94 4.72 -7.46
C LEU A 66 13.09 4.89 -8.46
N SER A 67 14.32 4.82 -7.94
CA SER A 67 15.55 4.84 -8.73
C SER A 67 16.55 3.80 -8.27
N GLY A 68 17.54 3.49 -9.11
CA GLY A 68 18.56 2.48 -8.81
C GLY A 68 18.03 1.04 -8.90
N LEU A 69 16.96 0.86 -9.68
CA LEU A 69 16.31 -0.42 -9.93
C LEU A 69 17.12 -1.28 -10.92
N ASP A 70 16.78 -2.57 -11.01
CA ASP A 70 17.44 -3.50 -11.92
C ASP A 70 17.15 -3.18 -13.41
N PRO A 71 18.16 -2.81 -14.22
CA PRO A 71 17.97 -2.51 -15.64
C PRO A 71 17.45 -3.70 -16.48
N ALA A 72 17.60 -4.94 -16.00
CA ALA A 72 17.05 -6.11 -16.68
C ALA A 72 15.51 -6.10 -16.74
N CYS A 73 14.85 -5.28 -15.91
CA CYS A 73 13.40 -5.05 -15.94
C CYS A 73 12.92 -4.10 -17.04
N ILE A 74 13.78 -3.71 -18.01
CA ILE A 74 13.43 -2.76 -19.10
C ILE A 74 12.24 -3.23 -19.95
N ASN A 75 12.04 -4.55 -20.07
CA ASN A 75 10.91 -5.15 -20.78
C ASN A 75 9.82 -5.67 -19.83
N GLY A 76 9.80 -5.17 -18.59
CA GLY A 76 8.91 -5.61 -17.53
C GLY A 76 9.34 -6.93 -16.88
N ARG A 77 8.44 -7.46 -16.03
CA ARG A 77 8.65 -8.68 -15.25
C ARG A 77 8.68 -9.95 -16.10
N ASN A 78 9.35 -10.98 -15.59
CA ASN A 78 9.34 -12.34 -16.13
C ASN A 78 8.89 -13.35 -15.07
N THR A 79 7.59 -13.64 -15.05
CA THR A 79 6.98 -14.54 -14.07
C THR A 79 7.35 -16.01 -14.27
N SER A 80 7.78 -16.40 -15.47
CA SER A 80 8.32 -17.74 -15.74
C SER A 80 9.70 -17.95 -15.12
N LEU A 81 10.46 -16.88 -14.89
CA LEU A 81 11.73 -16.91 -14.17
C LEU A 81 11.50 -16.86 -12.65
N SER A 82 10.66 -15.93 -12.20
CA SER A 82 10.26 -15.78 -10.81
C SER A 82 8.97 -14.99 -10.70
N ALA A 83 8.04 -15.45 -9.86
CA ALA A 83 6.84 -14.67 -9.52
C ALA A 83 7.17 -13.30 -8.92
N ASN A 84 8.39 -13.12 -8.38
CA ASN A 84 8.86 -11.88 -7.79
C ASN A 84 9.62 -10.96 -8.75
N SER A 85 9.74 -11.33 -10.02
CA SER A 85 10.50 -10.56 -11.00
C SER A 85 10.01 -9.10 -11.04
N CYS A 86 10.93 -8.15 -10.78
CA CYS A 86 10.67 -6.71 -10.77
C CYS A 86 9.56 -6.27 -9.80
N GLY A 87 9.35 -7.02 -8.72
CA GLY A 87 8.27 -6.79 -7.75
C GLY A 87 8.57 -5.71 -6.72
N VAL A 88 7.51 -5.05 -6.23
CA VAL A 88 7.54 -4.14 -5.06
C VAL A 88 6.50 -4.64 -4.06
N HIS A 89 6.91 -5.41 -3.06
CA HIS A 89 6.00 -6.26 -2.29
C HIS A 89 6.07 -6.03 -0.79
N VAL A 90 4.94 -6.18 -0.11
CA VAL A 90 4.90 -6.18 1.36
C VAL A 90 5.10 -7.60 1.90
N HIS A 91 5.96 -7.70 2.90
CA HIS A 91 6.41 -8.94 3.50
C HIS A 91 6.06 -9.00 5.00
N LYS A 92 6.08 -10.19 5.60
CA LYS A 92 5.65 -10.39 7.00
C LYS A 92 6.62 -9.79 8.01
N GLY A 93 7.91 -9.76 7.66
CA GLY A 93 8.97 -9.21 8.50
C GLY A 93 8.72 -7.76 8.88
N THR A 94 9.36 -7.32 9.95
CA THR A 94 9.18 -5.98 10.54
C THR A 94 10.51 -5.29 10.81
N ASP A 95 11.58 -5.77 10.19
CA ASP A 95 12.95 -5.37 10.48
C ASP A 95 13.84 -5.68 9.26
N CYS A 96 14.43 -4.64 8.68
CA CYS A 96 15.27 -4.76 7.50
C CYS A 96 16.68 -5.33 7.79
N ALA A 97 17.06 -5.49 9.07
CA ALA A 97 18.34 -6.10 9.44
C ALA A 97 18.29 -7.64 9.48
N LYS A 98 17.14 -8.25 9.16
CA LYS A 98 16.94 -9.71 9.12
C LYS A 98 15.98 -10.11 8.00
N SER A 99 15.70 -11.40 7.92
CA SER A 99 14.78 -11.94 6.92
C SER A 99 13.41 -11.26 6.98
N ALA A 100 12.92 -10.83 5.81
CA ALA A 100 11.57 -10.31 5.63
C ALA A 100 10.50 -11.41 5.63
N GLU A 101 10.88 -12.69 5.71
CA GLU A 101 9.96 -13.83 5.62
C GLU A 101 9.20 -13.86 4.26
N GLY A 102 7.99 -14.43 4.21
CA GLY A 102 7.13 -14.44 3.02
C GLY A 102 6.39 -13.13 2.80
N HIS A 103 5.57 -13.07 1.74
CA HIS A 103 4.65 -11.97 1.51
C HIS A 103 3.56 -11.91 2.59
N TYR A 104 3.01 -10.72 2.83
CA TYR A 104 2.01 -10.47 3.86
C TYR A 104 0.72 -9.90 3.29
N TRP A 105 -0.38 -10.55 3.60
CA TRP A 105 -1.75 -10.06 3.42
C TRP A 105 -2.61 -10.65 4.53
N VAL A 106 -3.86 -10.21 4.63
CA VAL A 106 -4.80 -10.57 5.70
C VAL A 106 -5.96 -11.37 5.12
N ASP A 107 -6.58 -12.22 5.93
CA ASP A 107 -7.85 -12.88 5.58
C ASP A 107 -8.91 -11.83 5.19
N PRO A 108 -9.78 -12.11 4.21
CA PRO A 108 -10.00 -13.40 3.56
C PRO A 108 -9.16 -13.62 2.28
N VAL A 109 -8.13 -12.81 2.04
CA VAL A 109 -7.29 -12.95 0.83
C VAL A 109 -6.54 -14.28 0.90
N THR A 110 -6.76 -15.15 -0.09
CA THR A 110 -6.19 -16.53 -0.12
C THR A 110 -5.11 -16.71 -1.18
N GLU A 111 -5.02 -15.79 -2.14
CA GLU A 111 -3.98 -15.73 -3.15
C GLU A 111 -3.09 -14.51 -2.92
N ASP A 112 -1.83 -14.62 -3.32
CA ASP A 112 -0.83 -13.57 -3.12
C ASP A 112 -1.09 -12.37 -4.04
N PRO A 113 -1.56 -11.22 -3.50
CA PRO A 113 -1.92 -10.10 -4.35
C PRO A 113 -0.70 -9.34 -4.88
N TRP A 114 0.46 -9.46 -4.22
CA TRP A 114 1.65 -8.65 -4.52
C TRP A 114 2.28 -9.07 -5.84
N THR A 115 2.49 -10.38 -6.00
CA THR A 115 3.03 -10.94 -7.25
C THR A 115 2.09 -10.78 -8.44
N GLN A 116 0.81 -10.56 -8.21
CA GLN A 116 -0.17 -10.36 -9.28
C GLN A 116 -0.15 -8.92 -9.78
N HIS A 117 -0.10 -7.93 -8.87
CA HIS A 117 -0.48 -6.54 -9.18
C HIS A 117 0.62 -5.50 -9.05
N VAL A 118 1.75 -5.77 -8.38
CA VAL A 118 2.73 -4.71 -8.06
C VAL A 118 4.13 -5.04 -8.56
N HIS A 119 4.46 -4.47 -9.71
CA HIS A 119 5.75 -4.62 -10.35
C HIS A 119 6.17 -3.35 -11.10
N TYR A 120 7.46 -3.16 -11.34
CA TYR A 120 7.98 -2.04 -12.10
C TYR A 120 8.52 -2.47 -13.46
N THR A 121 8.52 -1.53 -14.41
CA THR A 121 9.28 -1.63 -15.66
C THR A 121 10.39 -0.61 -15.60
N TYR A 122 11.64 -1.04 -15.79
CA TYR A 122 12.78 -0.13 -15.74
C TYR A 122 12.73 0.89 -16.87
N SER A 123 13.31 2.07 -16.65
CA SER A 123 13.52 3.11 -17.64
C SER A 123 14.84 3.82 -17.36
N THR A 124 15.48 4.34 -18.39
CA THR A 124 16.68 5.19 -18.22
C THR A 124 16.35 6.61 -17.77
N ALA A 125 15.06 6.99 -17.80
CA ALA A 125 14.58 8.24 -17.23
C ALA A 125 14.15 7.97 -15.78
N GLU A 126 14.92 8.51 -14.84
CA GLU A 126 14.77 8.31 -13.40
C GLU A 126 14.32 9.63 -12.72
N PRO A 127 13.49 9.58 -11.65
CA PRO A 127 12.91 8.38 -11.06
C PRO A 127 11.86 7.70 -11.96
N ILE A 128 11.78 6.37 -11.86
CA ILE A 128 10.71 5.60 -12.46
C ILE A 128 9.46 5.77 -11.60
N GLU A 129 8.47 6.43 -12.18
CA GLU A 129 7.12 6.47 -11.64
C GLU A 129 6.36 5.22 -12.05
N GLY A 130 5.66 4.60 -11.11
CA GLY A 130 4.81 3.45 -11.37
C GLY A 130 3.71 3.31 -10.35
N HIS A 131 2.78 2.41 -10.66
CA HIS A 131 1.60 2.14 -9.86
C HIS A 131 1.26 0.66 -9.99
N ALA A 132 0.48 0.14 -9.04
CA ALA A 132 -0.15 -1.16 -9.18
C ALA A 132 -1.05 -1.17 -10.42
N ASP A 133 -1.15 -2.31 -11.10
CA ASP A 133 -1.97 -2.45 -12.33
C ASP A 133 -3.44 -2.08 -12.09
N GLN A 134 -3.91 -2.27 -10.86
CA GLN A 134 -5.21 -1.90 -10.35
C GLN A 134 -5.13 -1.82 -8.82
N SER A 135 -6.12 -1.20 -8.18
CA SER A 135 -6.31 -1.37 -6.73
C SER A 135 -6.72 -2.82 -6.43
N PHE A 136 -6.22 -3.38 -5.33
CA PHE A 136 -6.40 -4.80 -5.01
C PHE A 136 -6.62 -5.02 -3.52
N MET A 137 -7.26 -6.16 -3.19
CA MET A 137 -7.56 -6.51 -1.81
C MET A 137 -6.33 -7.06 -1.10
N VAL A 138 -6.05 -6.54 0.09
CA VAL A 138 -5.04 -7.08 1.02
C VAL A 138 -5.67 -7.62 2.31
N GLY A 139 -7.00 -7.59 2.40
CA GLY A 139 -7.79 -8.14 3.49
C GLY A 139 -7.97 -7.21 4.69
N GLY A 140 -7.43 -5.99 4.63
CA GLY A 140 -7.61 -4.99 5.67
C GLY A 140 -7.20 -3.59 5.22
N ALA A 141 -7.48 -2.60 6.08
CA ALA A 141 -7.03 -1.22 5.89
C ALA A 141 -5.51 -1.16 5.77
N PRO A 142 -4.94 -0.11 5.16
CA PRO A 142 -3.48 0.02 5.07
C PRO A 142 -2.78 -0.17 6.42
N ASP A 143 -3.39 0.26 7.54
CA ASP A 143 -2.90 0.03 8.91
C ASP A 143 -2.58 -1.44 9.23
N ALA A 144 -3.22 -2.41 8.57
CA ALA A 144 -2.90 -3.82 8.74
C ALA A 144 -1.49 -4.18 8.22
N LEU A 145 -0.94 -3.37 7.31
CA LEU A 145 0.39 -3.46 6.73
C LEU A 145 1.42 -2.60 7.47
N LEU A 146 1.01 -1.82 8.48
CA LEU A 146 1.90 -0.93 9.22
C LEU A 146 3.05 -1.70 9.88
N GLY A 147 4.26 -1.15 9.79
CA GLY A 147 5.47 -1.73 10.38
C GLY A 147 5.99 -2.96 9.64
N ARG A 148 5.34 -3.39 8.56
CA ARG A 148 5.82 -4.47 7.69
C ARG A 148 6.95 -3.99 6.79
N THR A 149 7.84 -4.90 6.45
CA THR A 149 8.88 -4.66 5.45
C THR A 149 8.26 -4.59 4.06
N LEU A 150 8.65 -3.59 3.29
CA LEU A 150 8.41 -3.51 1.86
C LEU A 150 9.74 -3.78 1.13
N ILE A 151 9.71 -4.75 0.22
CA ILE A 151 10.87 -5.28 -0.48
C ILE A 151 10.79 -4.94 -1.97
N ILE A 152 11.91 -4.46 -2.51
CA ILE A 152 12.10 -4.33 -3.95
C ILE A 152 12.86 -5.56 -4.43
N HIS A 153 12.39 -6.15 -5.52
CA HIS A 153 12.98 -7.33 -6.15
C HIS A 153 13.63 -7.01 -7.49
N ALA A 154 14.76 -7.66 -7.76
CA ALA A 154 15.44 -7.66 -9.06
C ALA A 154 14.69 -8.51 -10.10
N TYR A 155 15.16 -8.49 -11.36
CA TYR A 155 14.56 -9.24 -12.46
C TYR A 155 14.49 -10.76 -12.21
N ASN A 156 15.49 -11.32 -11.52
CA ASN A 156 15.50 -12.74 -11.15
C ASN A 156 14.70 -13.06 -9.87
N GLY A 157 14.03 -12.06 -9.27
CA GLY A 157 13.26 -12.18 -8.03
C GLY A 157 14.08 -12.06 -6.73
N THR A 158 15.40 -11.81 -6.82
CA THR A 158 16.24 -11.54 -5.64
C THR A 158 15.74 -10.31 -4.91
N ARG A 159 15.74 -10.35 -3.58
CA ARG A 159 15.40 -9.21 -2.73
C ARG A 159 16.61 -8.28 -2.67
N VAL A 160 16.44 -7.03 -3.09
CA VAL A 160 17.58 -6.10 -3.24
C VAL A 160 17.54 -4.92 -2.28
N ALA A 161 16.35 -4.47 -1.89
CA ALA A 161 16.19 -3.40 -0.92
C ALA A 161 15.03 -3.67 0.02
N CYS A 162 15.09 -3.06 1.20
CA CYS A 162 14.09 -3.14 2.24
C CYS A 162 13.84 -1.76 2.84
N ALA A 163 12.57 -1.43 3.07
CA ALA A 163 12.14 -0.32 3.90
C ALA A 163 11.00 -0.78 4.81
N ILE A 164 10.76 -0.07 5.91
CA ILE A 164 9.62 -0.31 6.79
C ILE A 164 8.48 0.62 6.39
N LEU A 165 7.26 0.06 6.27
CA LEU A 165 6.05 0.86 6.09
C LEU A 165 5.73 1.62 7.37
N MET A 166 5.63 2.94 7.25
CA MET A 166 5.28 3.85 8.34
C MET A 166 4.04 4.66 7.94
N PRO A 167 3.32 5.28 8.90
CA PRO A 167 2.26 6.20 8.54
C PRO A 167 2.82 7.30 7.65
N GLU A 168 2.15 7.59 6.54
CA GLU A 168 2.39 8.84 5.83
C GLU A 168 2.03 9.94 6.81
N MET A 169 3.05 10.61 7.35
CA MET A 169 2.81 11.77 8.19
C MET A 169 2.19 12.81 7.29
N LEU A 170 0.86 12.95 7.35
CA LEU A 170 0.19 14.11 6.81
C LEU A 170 0.81 15.29 7.54
N ASP A 171 1.68 16.00 6.84
CA ASP A 171 2.48 17.06 7.42
C ASP A 171 1.51 18.03 8.11
N CYS A 172 1.55 18.07 9.45
CA CYS A 172 0.97 19.17 10.23
C CYS A 172 1.56 20.53 9.77
N MET A 173 2.64 20.52 8.97
CA MET A 173 3.17 21.68 8.30
C MET A 173 2.34 22.18 7.10
N THR A 174 1.47 21.34 6.50
CA THR A 174 0.61 21.75 5.37
C THR A 174 -0.86 21.93 5.77
N ALA A 175 -1.32 21.21 6.78
CA ALA A 175 -2.59 21.48 7.44
C ALA A 175 -2.36 22.53 8.53
N SER A 176 -2.85 23.74 8.31
CA SER A 176 -2.71 24.95 9.13
C SER A 176 -3.21 24.87 10.60
N GLY A 177 -2.87 23.86 11.38
CA GLY A 177 -3.26 23.71 12.78
C GLY A 177 -2.28 22.88 13.61
N PRO A 178 -2.08 23.22 14.90
CA PRO A 178 -1.20 22.47 15.79
C PRO A 178 -1.84 21.14 16.19
N CYS A 179 -1.00 20.10 16.28
CA CYS A 179 -1.32 18.84 16.96
C CYS A 179 -1.71 19.06 18.43
#